data_AF-A0YMD8-F1
#
_entry.id   AF-A0YMD8-F1
#
_cell.length_a   1.000
_cell.length_b   1.000
_cell.length_c   1.000
_cell.angle_alpha   90.00
_cell.angle_beta   90.00
_cell.angle_gamma   90.00
#
_symmetry.space_group_name_H-M   'P 1'
#
loop_
_entity.id
_entity.type
_entity.pdbx_description
1 polymer ?
#
loop_
_entity_poly.entity_id
_entity_poly.type
_entity_poly.pdbx_seq_one_letter_code
_entity_poly.pdbx_strand_id
1 'polypeptide(L)'
;MATPSLSGNGQLENRVEKEFAVDASIRQNSEVTLDFTCLMTDFLYQYPPLQAGVLVNRYKRFFADIMLTSGETITAHCPNTGPMTGVCVLGNAVQVSPSNNPKRKLAYTWELIQLTDNQPTWVGVNTGLPNRVIKLALEQHLFPELGNYSEIKKEVVYGQDSRSRVDFWLQGENQPIYLEVKNTTWAKEGLALFPDTVTTRGQKHLRELTTIVQQGGRAVMLYFINRGDCDRFSPGKEADPVYAKLLKEAINIGVEVLPCRFEVTPLGIQYLGLAKLEI
;
A
#
# COMPACT_ATOMS: atom_id res chain seq x y z
N MET A 1 -46.58 12.74 -72.00
CA MET A 1 -46.30 11.33 -71.60
C MET A 1 -44.79 11.15 -71.60
N ALA A 2 -44.27 10.46 -70.58
CA ALA A 2 -42.89 10.49 -70.07
C ALA A 2 -42.59 11.73 -69.18
N THR A 3 -42.48 11.46 -67.88
CA THR A 3 -42.10 12.37 -66.79
C THR A 3 -40.62 12.72 -66.85
N PRO A 4 -40.21 14.00 -66.82
CA PRO A 4 -38.84 14.39 -66.54
C PRO A 4 -38.68 14.74 -65.05
N SER A 5 -37.67 14.16 -64.41
CA SER A 5 -37.22 14.54 -63.06
C SER A 5 -36.26 15.73 -63.13
N LEU A 6 -36.76 16.91 -62.74
CA LEU A 6 -35.99 18.04 -62.18
C LEU A 6 -35.66 17.67 -60.71
N SER A 7 -34.62 18.10 -60.00
CA SER A 7 -33.63 19.20 -60.02
C SER A 7 -32.79 19.02 -58.72
N GLY A 8 -31.54 19.45 -58.54
CA GLY A 8 -30.62 20.24 -59.33
C GLY A 8 -29.29 20.43 -58.57
N ASN A 9 -28.29 20.93 -59.33
CA ASN A 9 -27.11 21.75 -58.99
C ASN A 9 -26.30 21.40 -57.72
N GLY A 10 -25.00 21.11 -57.79
CA GLY A 10 -23.99 21.80 -58.60
C GLY A 10 -23.42 22.97 -57.80
N GLN A 11 -22.10 22.93 -57.56
CA GLN A 11 -21.25 23.86 -56.78
C GLN A 11 -20.96 23.41 -55.34
N LEU A 12 -19.85 22.69 -55.15
CA LEU A 12 -18.92 22.80 -54.01
C LEU A 12 -17.69 21.86 -54.11
N GLU A 13 -17.34 21.36 -55.30
CA GLU A 13 -16.15 20.48 -55.49
C GLU A 13 -14.89 21.20 -55.98
N ASN A 14 -14.84 22.54 -55.96
CA ASN A 14 -13.65 23.29 -56.39
C ASN A 14 -13.37 24.48 -55.48
N ARG A 15 -12.95 24.23 -54.23
CA ARG A 15 -12.35 25.30 -53.39
C ARG A 15 -11.61 24.85 -52.12
N VAL A 16 -10.83 23.77 -52.13
CA VAL A 16 -9.77 23.55 -51.10
C VAL A 16 -8.52 22.87 -51.68
N GLU A 17 -8.29 22.97 -52.99
CA GLU A 17 -7.01 22.63 -53.63
C GLU A 17 -6.39 23.91 -54.18
N LYS A 18 -5.80 24.73 -53.30
CA LYS A 18 -4.79 25.78 -53.58
C LYS A 18 -4.65 26.70 -52.37
N GLU A 19 -3.99 26.19 -51.35
CA GLU A 19 -3.12 26.97 -50.47
C GLU A 19 -2.24 25.95 -49.73
N PHE A 20 -1.00 26.33 -49.41
CA PHE A 20 0.08 25.47 -48.93
C PHE A 20 0.91 24.76 -50.01
N ALA A 21 1.45 25.57 -50.93
CA ALA A 21 2.77 25.34 -51.48
C ALA A 21 3.68 26.51 -51.06
N VAL A 22 4.33 26.41 -49.89
CA VAL A 22 5.59 27.11 -49.61
C VAL A 22 6.46 26.22 -48.71
N ASP A 23 7.68 26.02 -49.18
CA ASP A 23 8.88 25.45 -48.55
C ASP A 23 9.00 23.93 -48.34
N ALA A 24 9.41 23.29 -49.43
CA ALA A 24 10.24 22.10 -49.42
C ALA A 24 11.72 22.49 -49.24
N SER A 25 12.19 22.66 -48.00
CA SER A 25 13.61 22.46 -47.69
C SER A 25 13.82 22.19 -46.20
N ILE A 26 14.23 20.95 -45.91
CA ILE A 26 15.08 20.45 -44.82
C ILE A 26 14.60 19.03 -44.52
N ARG A 27 15.09 18.10 -45.34
CA ARG A 27 15.29 16.72 -44.92
C ARG A 27 16.50 16.73 -43.99
N GLN A 28 16.27 16.57 -42.70
CA GLN A 28 17.30 16.02 -41.82
C GLN A 28 16.63 15.06 -40.83
N ASN A 29 17.23 13.88 -40.77
CA ASN A 29 16.87 12.74 -39.96
C ASN A 29 16.59 13.11 -38.50
N SER A 30 15.47 12.64 -38.00
CA SER A 30 15.40 12.10 -36.65
C SER A 30 14.32 11.02 -36.66
N GLU A 31 14.76 9.77 -36.73
CA GLU A 31 13.95 8.66 -36.22
C GLU A 31 13.53 9.06 -34.81
N VAL A 32 12.24 9.32 -34.63
CA VAL A 32 11.65 9.31 -33.30
C VAL A 32 11.60 7.83 -32.91
N THR A 33 12.73 7.33 -32.42
CA THR A 33 12.73 6.20 -31.51
C THR A 33 11.83 6.60 -30.35
N LEU A 34 10.59 6.09 -30.36
CA LEU A 34 9.78 6.02 -29.16
C LEU A 34 10.60 5.24 -28.15
N ASP A 35 11.24 5.97 -27.26
CA ASP A 35 12.03 5.43 -26.17
C ASP A 35 11.04 4.74 -25.23
N PHE A 36 10.83 3.45 -25.43
CA PHE A 36 9.96 2.57 -24.62
C PHE A 36 10.47 2.42 -23.16
N THR A 37 11.48 3.19 -22.78
CA THR A 37 12.10 3.23 -21.45
C THR A 37 11.39 4.14 -20.45
N CYS A 38 10.32 4.86 -20.82
CA CYS A 38 9.62 5.81 -19.95
C CYS A 38 8.22 5.36 -19.52
N LEU A 39 8.11 4.15 -18.94
CA LEU A 39 7.08 3.79 -17.95
C LEU A 39 7.73 2.75 -17.01
N MET A 40 8.85 3.11 -16.37
CA MET A 40 9.24 2.39 -15.17
C MET A 40 8.15 2.68 -14.14
N THR A 41 7.29 1.70 -13.89
CA THR A 41 6.38 1.76 -12.75
C THR A 41 7.23 1.84 -11.48
N ASP A 42 7.24 2.99 -10.82
CA ASP A 42 7.97 3.30 -9.57
C ASP A 42 7.36 2.56 -8.36
N PHE A 43 7.21 1.24 -8.48
CA PHE A 43 6.82 0.40 -7.37
C PHE A 43 8.00 0.23 -6.44
N LEU A 44 7.80 0.63 -5.19
CA LEU A 44 8.72 0.33 -4.10
C LEU A 44 8.86 -1.17 -3.86
N TYR A 45 7.77 -1.92 -4.11
CA TYR A 45 7.76 -3.37 -4.09
C TYR A 45 6.94 -3.92 -5.24
N GLN A 46 7.48 -4.87 -5.99
CA GLN A 46 6.75 -5.57 -7.04
C GLN A 46 6.31 -6.95 -6.56
N TYR A 47 5.05 -7.29 -6.81
CA TYR A 47 4.56 -8.64 -6.55
C TYR A 47 5.13 -9.61 -7.60
N PRO A 48 5.38 -10.88 -7.24
CA PRO A 48 5.50 -11.91 -8.26
C PRO A 48 4.19 -12.02 -9.05
N PRO A 49 4.16 -12.69 -10.21
CA PRO A 49 2.92 -12.94 -10.94
C PRO A 49 1.83 -13.50 -10.01
N LEU A 50 0.75 -12.74 -9.85
CA LEU A 50 -0.38 -13.11 -9.01
C LEU A 50 -1.45 -13.77 -9.86
N GLN A 51 -2.22 -14.66 -9.24
CA GLN A 51 -3.41 -15.25 -9.83
C GLN A 51 -4.66 -14.62 -9.24
N ALA A 52 -5.57 -14.20 -10.11
CA ALA A 52 -6.84 -13.63 -9.74
C ALA A 52 -7.86 -14.72 -9.39
N GLY A 53 -8.68 -14.44 -8.38
CA GLY A 53 -9.80 -15.29 -7.99
C GLY A 53 -10.83 -14.52 -7.17
N VAL A 54 -11.76 -15.27 -6.58
CA VAL A 54 -12.82 -14.76 -5.71
C VAL A 54 -12.75 -15.48 -4.37
N LEU A 55 -12.83 -14.71 -3.28
CA LEU A 55 -12.84 -15.29 -1.93
C LEU A 55 -14.16 -16.05 -1.69
N VAL A 56 -14.07 -17.34 -1.42
CA VAL A 56 -15.23 -18.19 -1.11
C VAL A 56 -15.43 -18.29 0.40
N ASN A 57 -14.35 -18.53 1.14
CA ASN A 57 -14.41 -18.69 2.59
C ASN A 57 -13.06 -18.36 3.25
N ARG A 58 -13.08 -17.97 4.53
CA ARG A 58 -11.90 -17.89 5.40
C ARG A 58 -12.21 -18.59 6.71
N TYR A 59 -11.35 -19.52 7.13
CA TYR A 59 -11.59 -20.32 8.32
C TYR A 59 -10.29 -20.65 9.05
N LYS A 60 -10.42 -21.00 10.34
CA LYS A 60 -9.31 -21.32 11.25
C LYS A 60 -8.17 -20.28 11.20
N ARG A 61 -8.50 -19.02 10.91
CA ARG A 61 -7.63 -17.84 10.73
C ARG A 61 -6.64 -17.91 9.54
N PHE A 62 -6.09 -19.08 9.23
CA PHE A 62 -4.95 -19.25 8.32
C PHE A 62 -5.30 -19.87 6.96
N PHE A 63 -6.57 -20.21 6.71
CA PHE A 63 -7.01 -20.86 5.49
C PHE A 63 -8.05 -19.98 4.80
N ALA A 64 -7.92 -19.85 3.48
CA ALA A 64 -8.89 -19.20 2.63
C ALA A 64 -9.16 -20.07 1.40
N ASP A 65 -10.43 -20.39 1.16
CA ASP A 65 -10.83 -21.03 -0.08
C ASP A 65 -11.11 -19.95 -1.12
N ILE A 66 -10.48 -20.10 -2.29
CA ILE A 66 -10.50 -19.10 -3.36
C ILE A 66 -10.80 -19.81 -4.67
N MET A 67 -11.83 -19.35 -5.37
CA MET A 67 -12.13 -19.79 -6.73
C MET A 67 -11.32 -18.95 -7.70
N LEU A 68 -10.31 -19.55 -8.33
CA LEU A 68 -9.49 -18.90 -9.34
C LEU A 68 -10.30 -18.59 -10.59
N THR A 69 -9.83 -17.63 -11.37
CA THR A 69 -10.40 -17.30 -12.69
C THR A 69 -10.38 -18.46 -13.69
N SER A 70 -9.52 -19.46 -13.47
CA SER A 70 -9.52 -20.73 -14.22
C SER A 70 -10.73 -21.62 -13.92
N GLY A 71 -11.50 -21.34 -12.86
CA GLY A 71 -12.58 -22.18 -12.34
C GLY A 71 -12.16 -23.17 -11.26
N GLU A 72 -10.86 -23.32 -11.00
CA GLU A 72 -10.35 -24.18 -9.92
C GLU A 72 -10.58 -23.53 -8.55
N THR A 73 -11.05 -24.30 -7.56
CA THR A 73 -11.07 -23.86 -6.15
C THR A 73 -9.81 -24.35 -5.45
N ILE A 74 -9.03 -23.42 -4.92
CA ILE A 74 -7.81 -23.69 -4.15
C ILE A 74 -8.02 -23.34 -2.68
N THR A 75 -7.20 -23.93 -1.81
CA THR A 75 -7.01 -23.43 -0.44
C THR A 75 -5.67 -22.69 -0.35
N ALA A 76 -5.73 -21.38 -0.08
CA ALA A 76 -4.59 -20.52 0.13
C ALA A 76 -4.31 -20.29 1.62
N HIS A 77 -3.04 -20.04 1.95
CA HIS A 77 -2.67 -19.53 3.26
C HIS A 77 -3.19 -18.09 3.42
N CYS A 78 -3.90 -17.81 4.49
CA CYS A 78 -4.22 -16.47 4.95
C CYS A 78 -3.11 -15.99 5.92
N PRO A 79 -2.21 -15.09 5.46
CA PRO A 79 -1.09 -14.57 6.27
C PRO A 79 -1.50 -13.51 7.30
N ASN A 80 -2.80 -13.31 7.55
CA ASN A 80 -3.32 -12.38 8.54
C ASN A 80 -4.05 -13.14 9.65
N THR A 81 -3.55 -13.03 10.89
CA THR A 81 -4.12 -13.72 12.06
C THR A 81 -5.17 -12.91 12.81
N GLY A 82 -5.29 -11.62 12.48
CA GLY A 82 -6.24 -10.71 13.08
C GLY A 82 -7.68 -10.97 12.62
N PRO A 83 -8.64 -10.19 13.15
CA PRO A 83 -10.04 -10.35 12.79
C PRO A 83 -10.29 -9.99 11.32
N MET A 84 -9.46 -9.13 10.71
CA MET A 84 -9.65 -8.61 9.35
C MET A 84 -10.97 -7.85 9.22
N THR A 85 -11.25 -6.99 10.21
CA THR A 85 -12.48 -6.19 10.30
C THR A 85 -12.66 -5.34 9.05
N GLY A 86 -13.78 -5.53 8.34
CA GLY A 86 -14.06 -4.83 7.07
C GLY A 86 -13.27 -5.31 5.85
N VAL A 87 -12.33 -6.26 6.01
CA VAL A 87 -11.44 -6.72 4.94
C VAL A 87 -11.84 -8.09 4.41
N CYS A 88 -12.25 -9.02 5.28
CA CYS A 88 -12.61 -10.38 4.86
C CYS A 88 -14.05 -10.46 4.31
N VAL A 89 -14.27 -9.95 3.10
CA VAL A 89 -15.59 -9.92 2.44
C VAL A 89 -15.70 -11.06 1.41
N LEU A 90 -16.57 -12.02 1.68
CA LEU A 90 -16.81 -13.15 0.76
C LEU A 90 -17.41 -12.66 -0.55
N GLY A 91 -17.04 -13.29 -1.66
CA GLY A 91 -17.45 -12.89 -3.01
C GLY A 91 -16.57 -11.78 -3.63
N ASN A 92 -15.67 -11.16 -2.87
CA ASN A 92 -14.79 -10.13 -3.42
C ASN A 92 -13.62 -10.74 -4.21
N ALA A 93 -13.14 -9.96 -5.18
CA ALA A 93 -11.95 -10.29 -5.95
C ALA A 93 -10.71 -10.31 -5.06
N VAL A 94 -9.84 -11.29 -5.28
CA VAL A 94 -8.59 -11.48 -4.55
C VAL A 94 -7.44 -11.77 -5.50
N GLN A 95 -6.23 -11.54 -5.01
CA GLN A 95 -5.00 -11.96 -5.68
C GLN A 95 -4.22 -12.91 -4.77
N VAL A 96 -3.72 -14.01 -5.36
CA VAL A 96 -2.90 -15.01 -4.65
C VAL A 96 -1.54 -15.16 -5.31
N SER A 97 -0.50 -15.36 -4.50
CA SER A 97 0.82 -15.73 -5.01
C SER A 97 0.99 -17.25 -4.97
N PRO A 98 1.40 -17.90 -6.08
CA PRO A 98 1.80 -19.30 -6.07
C PRO A 98 3.19 -19.48 -5.44
N SER A 99 3.44 -20.64 -4.86
CA SER A 99 4.71 -21.00 -4.25
C SER A 99 5.16 -22.38 -4.68
N ASN A 100 6.31 -22.44 -5.33
CA ASN A 100 6.91 -23.69 -5.80
C ASN A 100 7.74 -24.39 -4.72
N ASN A 101 7.68 -23.95 -3.46
CA ASN A 101 8.46 -24.57 -2.39
C ASN A 101 7.80 -25.90 -1.97
N PRO A 102 8.44 -27.06 -2.24
CA PRO A 102 7.84 -28.37 -2.00
C PRO A 102 7.62 -28.66 -0.50
N LYS A 103 8.22 -27.87 0.40
CA LYS A 103 8.02 -28.00 1.86
C LYS A 103 6.77 -27.30 2.37
N ARG A 104 6.11 -26.45 1.55
CA ARG A 104 4.90 -25.73 1.99
C ARG A 104 3.69 -26.66 1.92
N LYS A 105 2.87 -26.63 2.98
CA LYS A 105 1.60 -27.36 3.03
C LYS A 105 0.53 -26.76 2.12
N LEU A 106 0.56 -25.44 1.91
CA LEU A 106 -0.35 -24.70 1.05
C LEU A 106 0.47 -24.04 -0.06
N ALA A 107 0.13 -24.33 -1.31
CA ALA A 107 0.84 -23.85 -2.49
C ALA A 107 0.58 -22.36 -2.79
N TYR A 108 -0.42 -21.76 -2.17
CA TYR A 108 -0.83 -20.38 -2.42
C TYR A 108 -0.81 -19.55 -1.15
N THR A 109 -0.52 -18.26 -1.29
CA THR A 109 -0.69 -17.24 -0.22
C THR A 109 -1.66 -16.18 -0.72
N TRP A 110 -2.65 -15.83 0.10
CA TRP A 110 -3.58 -14.75 -0.19
C TRP A 110 -2.90 -13.40 0.07
N GLU A 111 -2.68 -12.64 -1.00
CA GLU A 111 -1.92 -11.39 -0.96
C GLU A 111 -2.82 -10.17 -0.84
N LEU A 112 -3.85 -10.08 -1.69
CA LEU A 112 -4.69 -8.89 -1.83
C LEU A 112 -6.18 -9.23 -1.87
N ILE A 113 -7.01 -8.28 -1.45
CA ILE A 113 -8.46 -8.27 -1.67
C ILE A 113 -8.90 -6.91 -2.18
N GLN A 114 -9.84 -6.88 -3.11
CA GLN A 114 -10.47 -5.65 -3.57
C GLN A 114 -11.64 -5.30 -2.66
N LEU A 115 -11.68 -4.07 -2.16
CA LEU A 115 -12.79 -3.54 -1.34
C LEU A 115 -13.44 -2.33 -2.05
N THR A 116 -14.67 -2.03 -1.64
CA THR A 116 -15.49 -0.93 -2.17
C THR A 116 -16.23 -0.19 -1.03
N ASP A 117 -15.71 -0.28 0.19
CA ASP A 117 -16.24 0.37 1.41
C ASP A 117 -16.00 1.90 1.44
N ASN A 118 -15.20 2.43 0.52
CA ASN A 118 -15.04 3.86 0.25
C ASN A 118 -15.03 4.10 -1.28
N GLN A 119 -13.96 3.63 -1.94
CA GLN A 119 -13.86 3.53 -3.41
C GLN A 119 -13.21 2.20 -3.77
N PRO A 120 -13.36 1.70 -5.02
CA PRO A 120 -12.66 0.48 -5.46
C PRO A 120 -11.16 0.58 -5.21
N THR A 121 -10.64 -0.27 -4.32
CA THR A 121 -9.26 -0.21 -3.83
C THR A 121 -8.75 -1.62 -3.58
N TRP A 122 -7.47 -1.87 -3.86
CA TRP A 122 -6.82 -3.09 -3.40
C TRP A 122 -6.27 -2.88 -2.00
N VAL A 123 -6.47 -3.88 -1.15
CA VAL A 123 -6.03 -3.88 0.24
C VAL A 123 -5.10 -5.07 0.46
N GLY A 124 -3.95 -4.82 1.07
CA GLY A 124 -2.98 -5.88 1.37
C GLY A 124 -3.42 -6.74 2.55
N VAL A 125 -3.52 -8.04 2.31
CA VAL A 125 -3.84 -9.06 3.32
C VAL A 125 -2.57 -9.59 3.99
N ASN A 126 -1.44 -9.62 3.27
CA ASN A 126 -0.19 -10.15 3.79
C ASN A 126 0.50 -9.22 4.79
N THR A 127 0.24 -9.44 6.08
CA THR A 127 0.81 -8.65 7.17
C THR A 127 2.31 -8.87 7.38
N GLY A 128 2.94 -9.82 6.67
CA GLY A 128 4.40 -10.00 6.66
C GLY A 128 5.12 -9.11 5.65
N LEU A 129 4.39 -8.47 4.74
CA LEU A 129 4.95 -7.62 3.69
C LEU A 129 5.32 -6.18 4.14
N PRO A 130 4.56 -5.49 5.01
CA PRO A 130 4.82 -4.11 5.41
C PRO A 130 6.26 -3.82 5.83
N ASN A 131 6.84 -4.62 6.75
CA ASN A 131 8.24 -4.39 7.17
C ASN A 131 9.23 -4.52 5.99
N ARG A 132 8.98 -5.41 5.03
CA ARG A 132 9.83 -5.50 3.83
C ARG A 132 9.74 -4.22 3.00
N VAL A 133 8.53 -3.70 2.79
CA VAL A 133 8.30 -2.47 2.02
C VAL A 133 8.92 -1.27 2.75
N ILE A 134 8.73 -1.16 4.07
CA ILE A 134 9.34 -0.10 4.88
C ILE A 134 10.86 -0.17 4.84
N LYS A 135 11.46 -1.35 4.88
CA LYS A 135 12.91 -1.49 4.69
C LYS A 135 13.36 -0.88 3.35
N LEU A 136 12.66 -1.19 2.26
CA LEU A 136 12.99 -0.63 0.93
C LEU A 136 12.82 0.89 0.92
N ALA A 137 11.77 1.42 1.55
CA ALA A 137 11.56 2.88 1.66
C ALA A 137 12.67 3.55 2.47
N LEU A 138 13.12 2.92 3.55
CA LEU A 138 14.23 3.40 4.37
C LEU A 138 15.56 3.37 3.58
N GLU A 139 15.82 2.34 2.79
CA GLU A 139 17.03 2.28 1.96
C GLU A 139 17.04 3.35 0.85
N GLN A 140 15.86 3.80 0.42
CA GLN A 140 15.67 4.87 -0.56
C GLN A 140 15.48 6.25 0.10
N HIS A 141 15.58 6.36 1.42
CA HIS A 141 15.38 7.61 2.18
C HIS A 141 14.05 8.34 1.86
N LEU A 142 12.97 7.57 1.67
CA LEU A 142 11.66 8.13 1.26
C LEU A 142 10.89 8.87 2.36
N PHE A 143 11.39 8.90 3.59
CA PHE A 143 10.74 9.56 4.72
C PHE A 143 11.58 10.75 5.19
N PRO A 144 11.39 11.95 4.61
CA PRO A 144 12.13 13.15 5.01
C PRO A 144 12.02 13.46 6.51
N GLU A 145 10.91 13.09 7.14
CA GLU A 145 10.65 13.28 8.57
C GLU A 145 11.70 12.57 9.43
N LEU A 146 12.29 11.47 8.95
CA LEU A 146 13.33 10.75 9.69
C LEU A 146 14.68 11.48 9.66
N GLY A 147 14.85 12.46 8.77
CA GLY A 147 16.13 13.14 8.54
C GLY A 147 17.19 12.18 8.01
N ASN A 148 18.45 12.57 8.15
CA ASN A 148 19.57 11.75 7.71
C ASN A 148 19.86 10.63 8.72
N TYR A 149 20.14 9.44 8.20
CA TYR A 149 20.64 8.30 8.95
C TYR A 149 21.59 7.48 8.08
N SER A 150 22.53 6.77 8.72
CA SER A 150 23.61 6.06 8.02
C SER A 150 23.53 4.54 8.10
N GLU A 151 22.75 4.00 9.03
CA GLU A 151 22.61 2.55 9.23
C GLU A 151 21.15 2.18 9.49
N ILE A 152 20.73 1.02 8.97
CA ILE A 152 19.41 0.42 9.20
C ILE A 152 19.62 -0.98 9.80
N LYS A 153 19.22 -1.17 11.06
CA LYS A 153 19.18 -2.47 11.72
C LYS A 153 17.73 -2.90 11.92
N LYS A 154 17.45 -4.21 11.80
CA LYS A 154 16.13 -4.79 12.04
C LYS A 154 16.09 -5.50 13.38
N GLU A 155 14.89 -5.56 13.98
CA GLU A 155 14.61 -6.44 15.13
C GLU A 155 15.57 -6.22 16.32
N VAL A 156 15.96 -4.95 16.55
CA VAL A 156 16.90 -4.59 17.61
C VAL A 156 16.20 -4.67 18.96
N VAL A 157 16.82 -5.38 19.91
CA VAL A 157 16.29 -5.53 21.27
C VAL A 157 16.33 -4.19 22.00
N TYR A 158 15.23 -3.85 22.67
CA TYR A 158 15.10 -2.63 23.47
C TYR A 158 14.13 -2.83 24.64
N GLY A 159 13.98 -1.80 25.48
CA GLY A 159 13.10 -1.79 26.64
C GLY A 159 13.72 -2.35 27.91
N GLN A 160 13.10 -2.07 29.05
CA GLN A 160 13.65 -2.31 30.39
C GLN A 160 14.00 -3.79 30.66
N ASP A 161 13.23 -4.72 30.10
CA ASP A 161 13.44 -6.17 30.30
C ASP A 161 14.16 -6.84 29.12
N SER A 162 14.59 -6.10 28.08
CA SER A 162 15.13 -6.69 26.84
C SER A 162 14.21 -7.73 26.18
N ARG A 163 12.89 -7.63 26.41
CA ARG A 163 11.85 -8.54 25.90
C ARG A 163 11.12 -8.02 24.68
N SER A 164 11.46 -6.82 24.22
CA SER A 164 10.89 -6.23 23.02
C SER A 164 11.95 -6.01 21.96
N ARG A 165 11.51 -6.08 20.71
CA ARG A 165 12.31 -5.76 19.54
C ARG A 165 11.59 -4.68 18.79
N VAL A 166 12.32 -3.64 18.41
CA VAL A 166 11.82 -2.60 17.52
C VAL A 166 12.00 -3.10 16.10
N ASP A 167 11.02 -2.83 15.24
CA ASP A 167 11.07 -3.28 13.85
C ASP A 167 12.33 -2.77 13.15
N PHE A 168 12.64 -1.48 13.34
CA PHE A 168 13.84 -0.83 12.80
C PHE A 168 14.53 0.06 13.83
N TRP A 169 15.85 0.02 13.80
CA TRP A 169 16.72 0.95 14.49
C TRP A 169 17.59 1.65 13.45
N LEU A 170 17.63 2.98 13.49
CA LEU A 170 18.39 3.79 12.55
C LEU A 170 19.48 4.55 13.29
N GLN A 171 20.69 4.59 12.72
CA GLN A 171 21.75 5.49 13.18
C GLN A 171 21.49 6.89 12.63
N GLY A 172 20.70 7.69 13.36
CA GLY A 172 20.51 9.10 13.06
C GLY A 172 21.76 9.94 13.35
N GLU A 173 21.80 11.16 12.82
CA GLU A 173 22.95 12.09 13.00
C GLU A 173 23.22 12.43 14.47
N ASN A 174 22.16 12.83 15.21
CA ASN A 174 22.30 13.28 16.60
C ASN A 174 22.08 12.14 17.60
N GLN A 175 21.11 11.27 17.32
CA GLN A 175 20.73 10.17 18.19
C GLN A 175 20.07 9.04 17.40
N PRO A 176 20.09 7.80 17.93
CA PRO A 176 19.40 6.69 17.29
C PRO A 176 17.88 6.90 17.18
N ILE A 177 17.30 6.33 16.13
CA ILE A 177 15.86 6.37 15.86
C ILE A 177 15.29 4.97 16.03
N TYR A 178 14.35 4.81 16.96
CA TYR A 178 13.62 3.58 17.20
C TYR A 178 12.29 3.65 16.45
N LEU A 179 12.18 2.91 15.34
CA LEU A 179 11.02 2.96 14.45
C LEU A 179 10.24 1.66 14.50
N GLU A 180 9.02 1.74 15.02
CA GLU A 180 8.06 0.65 15.12
C GLU A 180 7.02 0.76 14.01
N VAL A 181 6.78 -0.33 13.29
CA VAL A 181 5.82 -0.41 12.18
C VAL A 181 4.52 -1.05 12.66
N LYS A 182 3.40 -0.49 12.21
CA LYS A 182 2.07 -1.08 12.40
C LYS A 182 1.35 -1.12 11.06
N ASN A 183 0.86 -2.30 10.68
CA ASN A 183 0.02 -2.45 9.50
C ASN A 183 -1.43 -2.12 9.84
N THR A 184 -2.08 -1.29 9.03
CA THR A 184 -3.53 -1.09 9.11
C THR A 184 -4.22 -1.25 7.75
N THR A 185 -5.39 -1.88 7.81
CA THR A 185 -6.32 -2.08 6.69
C THR A 185 -7.75 -1.68 7.08
N TRP A 186 -8.02 -1.51 8.38
CA TRP A 186 -9.34 -1.15 8.88
C TRP A 186 -9.60 0.32 8.58
N ALA A 187 -10.72 0.59 7.92
CA ALA A 187 -11.09 1.93 7.52
C ALA A 187 -12.58 2.21 7.73
N LYS A 188 -12.91 3.50 7.84
CA LYS A 188 -14.26 4.04 7.79
C LYS A 188 -14.23 5.34 7.00
N GLU A 189 -14.88 5.40 5.83
CA GLU A 189 -15.05 6.65 5.06
C GLU A 189 -13.71 7.40 4.82
N GLY A 190 -12.69 6.69 4.34
CA GLY A 190 -11.35 7.25 4.07
C GLY A 190 -10.47 7.48 5.30
N LEU A 191 -10.98 7.22 6.51
CA LEU A 191 -10.19 7.23 7.76
C LEU A 191 -9.62 5.84 8.04
N ALA A 192 -8.30 5.69 7.97
CA ALA A 192 -7.61 4.49 8.43
C ALA A 192 -7.55 4.44 9.97
N LEU A 193 -7.75 3.26 10.55
CA LEU A 193 -7.84 3.05 11.99
C LEU A 193 -6.91 1.94 12.46
N PHE A 194 -6.20 2.15 13.56
CA PHE A 194 -5.43 1.08 14.20
C PHE A 194 -5.54 1.12 15.73
N PRO A 195 -5.72 -0.03 16.41
CA PRO A 195 -5.91 -1.38 15.87
C PRO A 195 -7.36 -1.68 15.50
N ASP A 196 -7.63 -2.85 14.90
CA ASP A 196 -8.97 -3.38 14.61
C ASP A 196 -9.50 -4.34 15.70
N THR A 197 -8.70 -4.57 16.75
CA THR A 197 -9.03 -5.31 17.98
C THR A 197 -8.08 -4.92 19.10
N VAL A 198 -8.35 -5.36 20.34
CA VAL A 198 -7.47 -5.10 21.49
C VAL A 198 -6.06 -5.64 21.23
N THR A 199 -5.04 -4.79 21.41
CA THR A 199 -3.63 -5.12 21.14
C THR A 199 -2.73 -4.85 22.36
N THR A 200 -2.70 -5.79 23.30
CA THR A 200 -1.83 -5.70 24.49
C THR A 200 -0.34 -5.61 24.12
N ARG A 201 0.06 -6.26 23.01
CA ARG A 201 1.41 -6.12 22.46
C ARG A 201 1.67 -4.70 21.95
N GLY A 202 0.77 -4.12 21.16
CA GLY A 202 0.92 -2.74 20.69
C GLY A 202 0.94 -1.72 21.83
N GLN A 203 0.12 -1.93 22.86
CA GLN A 203 0.14 -1.13 24.09
C GLN A 203 1.50 -1.20 24.80
N LYS A 204 2.10 -2.40 24.90
CA LYS A 204 3.44 -2.59 25.48
C LYS A 204 4.49 -1.80 24.70
N HIS A 205 4.51 -1.92 23.37
CA HIS A 205 5.47 -1.22 22.53
C HIS A 205 5.35 0.30 22.67
N LEU A 206 4.14 0.87 22.74
CA LEU A 206 3.94 2.31 22.97
C LEU A 206 4.56 2.78 24.29
N ARG A 207 4.38 2.01 25.38
CA ARG A 207 5.00 2.34 26.68
C ARG A 207 6.52 2.32 26.60
N GLU A 208 7.08 1.32 25.93
CA GLU A 208 8.55 1.20 25.79
C GLU A 208 9.13 2.32 24.92
N LEU A 209 8.47 2.69 23.81
CA LEU A 209 8.89 3.83 22.98
C LEU A 209 8.76 5.16 23.73
N THR A 210 7.72 5.32 24.55
CA THR A 210 7.57 6.48 25.44
C THR A 210 8.77 6.59 26.39
N THR A 211 9.19 5.47 26.99
CA THR A 211 10.38 5.43 27.85
C THR A 211 11.66 5.82 27.10
N ILE A 212 11.83 5.39 25.84
CA ILE A 212 12.96 5.80 25.00
C ILE A 212 13.01 7.33 24.86
N VAL A 213 11.88 7.96 24.55
CA VAL A 213 11.81 9.42 24.39
C VAL A 213 12.07 10.15 25.70
N GLN A 214 11.52 9.66 26.82
CA GLN A 214 11.77 10.23 28.15
C GLN A 214 13.24 10.18 28.57
N GLN A 215 14.00 9.21 28.06
CA GLN A 215 15.44 9.06 28.29
C GLN A 215 16.29 9.89 27.31
N GLY A 216 15.66 10.73 26.49
CA GLY A 216 16.32 11.58 25.50
C GLY A 216 16.53 10.92 24.13
N GLY A 217 16.01 9.71 23.90
CA GLY A 217 16.07 9.05 22.60
C GLY A 217 15.01 9.57 21.61
N ARG A 218 15.07 9.09 20.35
CA ARG A 218 14.04 9.36 19.33
C ARG A 218 13.25 8.09 19.05
N ALA A 219 11.92 8.19 19.08
CA ALA A 219 11.05 7.07 18.73
C ALA A 219 9.97 7.49 17.73
N VAL A 220 9.68 6.60 16.79
CA VAL A 220 8.73 6.82 15.70
C VAL A 220 7.76 5.65 15.62
N MET A 221 6.47 5.95 15.60
CA MET A 221 5.41 5.01 15.25
C MET A 221 5.00 5.23 13.80
N LEU A 222 5.39 4.29 12.93
CA LEU A 222 5.04 4.31 11.52
C LEU A 222 3.82 3.40 11.27
N TYR A 223 2.72 3.97 10.78
CA TYR A 223 1.55 3.20 10.35
C TYR A 223 1.59 2.99 8.85
N PHE A 224 1.73 1.75 8.43
CA PHE A 224 1.59 1.32 7.04
C PHE A 224 0.10 1.18 6.72
N ILE A 225 -0.46 2.19 6.06
CA ILE A 225 -1.84 2.17 5.58
C ILE A 225 -1.86 1.35 4.29
N ASN A 226 -2.26 0.08 4.40
CA ASN A 226 -2.14 -0.94 3.37
C ASN A 226 -3.32 -0.91 2.38
N ARG A 227 -3.67 0.30 1.94
CA ARG A 227 -4.74 0.65 1.00
C ARG A 227 -4.58 2.12 0.60
N GLY A 228 -4.82 2.45 -0.68
CA GLY A 228 -4.52 3.79 -1.23
C GLY A 228 -5.59 4.85 -0.96
N ASP A 229 -6.80 4.41 -0.62
CA ASP A 229 -8.02 5.22 -0.53
C ASP A 229 -8.26 5.88 0.83
N CYS A 230 -7.31 5.77 1.77
CA CYS A 230 -7.38 6.47 3.05
C CYS A 230 -6.39 7.64 3.06
N ASP A 231 -6.87 8.84 3.34
CA ASP A 231 -6.09 10.09 3.41
C ASP A 231 -5.95 10.63 4.85
N ARG A 232 -6.64 9.99 5.80
CA ARG A 232 -6.61 10.31 7.23
C ARG A 232 -6.29 9.08 8.06
N PHE A 233 -5.75 9.29 9.26
CA PHE A 233 -5.45 8.23 10.22
C PHE A 233 -5.79 8.65 11.65
N SER A 234 -6.41 7.74 12.41
CA SER A 234 -6.71 7.89 13.84
C SER A 234 -6.46 6.57 14.57
N PRO A 235 -6.14 6.58 15.88
CA PRO A 235 -6.24 5.36 16.66
C PRO A 235 -7.68 4.83 16.66
N GLY A 236 -7.81 3.51 16.54
CA GLY A 236 -9.06 2.75 16.57
C GLY A 236 -9.64 2.67 17.98
N LYS A 237 -10.03 3.80 18.56
CA LYS A 237 -10.51 3.90 19.96
C LYS A 237 -11.67 2.97 20.28
N GLU A 238 -12.55 2.70 19.31
CA GLU A 238 -13.66 1.76 19.47
C GLU A 238 -13.18 0.32 19.70
N ALA A 239 -12.07 -0.08 19.07
CA ALA A 239 -11.50 -1.41 19.20
C ALA A 239 -10.56 -1.54 20.39
N ASP A 240 -9.74 -0.51 20.65
CA ASP A 240 -8.82 -0.47 21.79
C ASP A 240 -8.69 0.95 22.37
N PRO A 241 -9.53 1.32 23.34
CA PRO A 241 -9.47 2.65 23.96
C PRO A 241 -8.20 2.86 24.79
N VAL A 242 -7.56 1.78 25.27
CA VAL A 242 -6.30 1.85 26.01
C VAL A 242 -5.15 2.20 25.06
N TYR A 243 -5.08 1.54 23.91
CA TYR A 243 -4.11 1.88 22.86
C TYR A 243 -4.26 3.33 22.41
N ALA A 244 -5.49 3.79 22.16
CA ALA A 244 -5.75 5.17 21.74
C ALA A 244 -5.27 6.19 22.79
N LYS A 245 -5.53 5.92 24.08
CA LYS A 245 -5.03 6.74 25.18
C LYS A 245 -3.50 6.76 25.21
N LEU A 246 -2.85 5.60 25.13
CA LEU A 246 -1.39 5.49 25.17
C LEU A 246 -0.73 6.16 23.99
N LEU A 247 -1.31 6.09 22.79
CA LEU A 247 -0.76 6.76 21.61
C LEU A 247 -0.78 8.29 21.81
N LYS A 248 -1.89 8.83 22.32
CA LYS A 248 -2.02 10.26 22.62
C LYS A 248 -1.01 10.71 23.68
N GLU A 249 -0.83 9.91 24.75
CA GLU A 249 0.18 10.17 25.77
C GLU A 249 1.61 10.12 25.21
N ALA A 250 1.92 9.13 24.37
CA ALA A 250 3.22 8.97 23.74
C ALA A 250 3.57 10.18 22.85
N ILE A 251 2.61 10.68 22.07
CA ILE A 251 2.79 11.87 21.22
C ILE A 251 3.05 13.11 22.05
N ASN A 252 2.30 13.32 23.14
CA ASN A 252 2.51 14.45 24.04
C ASN A 252 3.92 14.46 24.68
N ILE A 253 4.55 13.28 24.79
CA ILE A 253 5.90 13.12 25.31
C ILE A 253 6.97 13.29 24.21
N GLY A 254 6.59 13.19 22.94
CA GLY A 254 7.47 13.39 21.78
C GLY A 254 7.70 12.16 20.92
N VAL A 255 6.92 11.08 21.08
CA VAL A 255 6.92 9.98 20.09
C VAL A 255 6.30 10.51 18.79
N GLU A 256 7.07 10.45 17.71
CA GLU A 256 6.64 10.89 16.38
C GLU A 256 5.71 9.85 15.74
N VAL A 257 4.76 10.30 14.92
CA VAL A 257 3.81 9.43 14.22
C VAL A 257 3.84 9.70 12.73
N LEU A 258 4.10 8.65 11.94
CA LEU A 258 4.12 8.70 10.48
C LEU A 258 3.02 7.79 9.92
N PRO A 259 1.84 8.32 9.59
CA PRO A 259 0.78 7.54 8.96
C PRO A 259 1.01 7.46 7.45
N CYS A 260 1.89 6.56 7.02
CA CYS A 260 2.31 6.39 5.64
C CYS A 260 1.24 5.72 4.78
N ARG A 261 0.87 6.38 3.69
CA ARG A 261 -0.10 5.90 2.69
C ARG A 261 0.60 5.11 1.61
N PHE A 262 -0.01 3.99 1.21
CA PHE A 262 0.48 3.17 0.13
C PHE A 262 -0.63 2.84 -0.86
N GLU A 263 -0.38 3.09 -2.15
CA GLU A 263 -1.16 2.46 -3.19
C GLU A 263 -0.73 1.01 -3.30
N VAL A 264 -1.70 0.11 -3.28
CA VAL A 264 -1.49 -1.31 -3.44
C VAL A 264 -2.19 -1.71 -4.72
N THR A 265 -1.51 -2.47 -5.57
CA THR A 265 -2.08 -3.01 -6.80
C THR A 265 -1.58 -4.45 -7.00
N PRO A 266 -2.18 -5.24 -7.91
CA PRO A 266 -1.65 -6.55 -8.25
C PRO A 266 -0.23 -6.52 -8.84
N LEU A 267 0.24 -5.36 -9.33
CA LEU A 267 1.59 -5.19 -9.87
C LEU A 267 2.61 -4.87 -8.76
N GLY A 268 2.22 -4.02 -7.81
CA GLY A 268 3.14 -3.59 -6.77
C GLY A 268 2.54 -2.60 -5.77
N ILE A 269 3.43 -2.08 -4.93
CA ILE A 269 3.14 -1.12 -3.88
C ILE A 269 3.93 0.15 -4.14
N GLN A 270 3.24 1.30 -4.07
CA GLN A 270 3.83 2.63 -4.22
C GLN A 270 3.55 3.48 -2.98
N TYR A 271 4.52 4.28 -2.55
CA TYR A 271 4.34 5.23 -1.46
C TYR A 271 3.62 6.49 -1.95
N LEU A 272 2.61 6.95 -1.23
CA LEU A 272 1.76 8.09 -1.59
C LEU A 272 1.96 9.32 -0.67
N GLY A 273 2.93 9.28 0.24
CA GLY A 273 3.10 10.31 1.26
C GLY A 273 2.39 9.99 2.58
N LEU A 274 2.18 11.00 3.41
CA LEU A 274 1.53 10.87 4.72
C LEU A 274 0.02 11.16 4.63
N ALA A 275 -0.75 10.43 5.44
CA ALA A 275 -2.12 10.79 5.76
C ALA A 275 -2.15 11.89 6.83
N LYS A 276 -3.29 12.58 6.94
CA LYS A 276 -3.52 13.52 8.03
C LYS A 276 -3.79 12.75 9.34
N LEU A 277 -3.04 13.07 10.39
CA LEU A 277 -3.23 12.50 11.72
C LEU A 277 -4.41 13.19 12.46
N GLU A 278 -5.33 12.40 13.02
CA GLU A 278 -6.49 12.87 13.80
C GLU A 278 -6.49 12.19 15.20
N ILE A 279 -6.28 12.96 16.28
CA ILE A 279 -6.07 12.48 17.68
C ILE A 279 -6.77 13.36 18.74
#